data_AF-A0A6S7LS30-F1
#
_entry.id   AF-A0A6S7LS30-F1
#
_cell.length_a   1.000
_cell.length_b   1.000
_cell.length_c   1.000
_cell.angle_alpha   90.00
_cell.angle_beta   90.00
_cell.angle_gamma   90.00
#
_symmetry.space_group_name_H-M   'P 1'
#
loop_
_entity.id
_entity.type
_entity.pdbx_description
1 polymer ?
#
loop_
_entity_poly.entity_id
_entity_poly.type
_entity_poly.pdbx_seq_one_letter_code
_entity_poly.pdbx_strand_id
1 'polypeptide(L)'
;MFVGVGRTHKDAAAVRTSHSIPASCGLYYFEIKIISKGRDGYMGIGLSANGVNLSRLPGWEKQSYGYHGDDGNSFSSSGTGKPYGPTFTTGDVIGCGVNMIDNTAFYTKNGVKLGKNKK
;
A
#
# COMPACT_ATOMS: atom_id res chain seq x y z
N MET A 1 -11.87 8.60 11.75
CA MET A 1 -12.06 7.13 11.82
C MET A 1 -13.05 6.74 10.74
N PHE A 2 -12.74 5.74 9.90
CA PHE A 2 -13.72 5.25 8.91
C PHE A 2 -14.85 4.52 9.65
N VAL A 3 -16.09 4.89 9.35
CA VAL A 3 -17.30 4.28 9.93
C VAL A 3 -18.14 3.77 8.76
N GLY A 4 -17.84 2.56 8.31
CA GLY A 4 -18.54 1.90 7.21
C GLY A 4 -18.49 0.39 7.38
N VAL A 5 -19.40 -0.33 6.73
CA VAL A 5 -19.55 -1.78 6.94
C VAL A 5 -18.41 -2.59 6.29
N GLY A 6 -17.69 -1.99 5.32
CA GLY A 6 -16.50 -2.56 4.68
C GLY A 6 -16.78 -3.89 3.99
N ARG A 7 -17.95 -4.07 3.36
CA ARG A 7 -18.38 -5.37 2.82
C ARG A 7 -18.08 -5.53 1.33
N THR A 8 -17.97 -4.44 0.60
CA THR A 8 -17.79 -4.45 -0.85
C THR A 8 -16.66 -3.53 -1.27
N HIS A 9 -16.15 -3.70 -2.50
CA HIS A 9 -15.15 -2.80 -3.08
C HIS A 9 -15.64 -1.34 -3.21
N LYS A 10 -16.95 -1.07 -3.09
CA LYS A 10 -17.53 0.28 -3.08
C LYS A 10 -17.34 0.99 -1.75
N ASP A 11 -17.08 0.23 -0.69
CA ASP A 11 -16.84 0.73 0.66
C ASP A 11 -15.35 1.05 0.88
N ALA A 12 -14.49 0.85 -0.13
CA ALA A 12 -13.08 1.15 -0.04
C ALA A 12 -12.85 2.65 0.20
N ALA A 13 -11.89 2.95 1.05
CA ALA A 13 -11.44 4.30 1.34
C ALA A 13 -9.92 4.31 1.51
N ALA A 14 -9.28 5.40 1.07
CA ALA A 14 -7.87 5.64 1.20
C ALA A 14 -7.62 7.05 1.77
N VAL A 15 -6.45 7.22 2.36
CA VAL A 15 -5.94 8.52 2.82
C VAL A 15 -4.52 8.69 2.30
N ARG A 16 -4.09 9.94 2.11
CA ARG A 16 -2.73 10.29 1.72
C ARG A 16 -2.10 11.16 2.80
N THR A 17 -0.77 11.17 2.83
CA THR A 17 -0.01 12.17 3.60
C THR A 17 -0.31 13.58 3.08
N SER A 18 -0.12 14.58 3.93
CA SER A 18 -0.37 15.99 3.56
C SER A 18 0.62 16.52 2.52
N HIS A 19 1.77 15.88 2.37
CA HIS A 19 2.82 16.26 1.43
C HIS A 19 3.32 15.04 0.65
N SER A 20 3.72 15.28 -0.59
CA SER A 20 4.40 14.30 -1.44
C SER A 20 5.82 14.02 -0.94
N ILE A 21 6.34 12.84 -1.29
CA ILE A 21 7.74 12.48 -1.05
C ILE A 21 8.65 13.46 -1.83
N PRO A 22 9.56 14.19 -1.17
CA PRO A 22 10.51 15.06 -1.87
C PRO A 22 11.45 14.25 -2.77
N ALA A 23 11.64 14.69 -4.02
CA ALA A 23 12.55 14.01 -4.96
C ALA A 23 14.00 13.99 -4.47
N SER A 24 14.39 14.96 -3.63
CA SER A 24 15.73 15.05 -3.04
C SER A 24 16.05 13.97 -2.00
N CYS A 25 15.07 13.17 -1.56
CA CYS A 25 15.32 12.10 -0.58
C CYS A 25 16.23 11.01 -1.14
N GLY A 26 16.23 10.77 -2.45
CA GLY A 26 16.90 9.63 -3.09
C GLY A 26 16.22 8.29 -2.73
N LEU A 27 16.18 7.94 -1.44
CA LEU A 27 15.42 6.85 -0.86
C LEU A 27 14.51 7.38 0.24
N TYR A 28 13.21 7.10 0.14
CA TYR A 28 12.22 7.39 1.18
C TYR A 28 11.70 6.09 1.77
N TYR A 29 11.43 6.06 3.08
CA TYR A 29 10.91 4.87 3.77
C TYR A 29 9.91 5.27 4.85
N PHE A 30 8.81 4.53 4.93
CA PHE A 30 7.85 4.65 6.03
C PHE A 30 7.30 3.27 6.42
N GLU A 31 6.84 3.15 7.66
CA GLU A 31 6.21 1.94 8.19
C GLU A 31 4.81 2.20 8.71
N ILE A 32 3.95 1.19 8.55
CA ILE A 32 2.58 1.19 9.08
C ILE A 32 2.42 -0.04 9.97
N LYS A 33 2.08 0.19 11.24
CA LYS A 33 1.68 -0.86 12.17
C LYS A 33 0.21 -1.17 11.99
N ILE A 34 -0.13 -2.44 11.77
CA ILE A 34 -1.52 -2.88 11.76
C ILE A 34 -1.99 -3.08 13.20
N ILE A 35 -2.71 -2.10 13.73
CA ILE A 35 -3.27 -2.17 15.09
C ILE A 35 -4.40 -3.20 15.16
N SER A 36 -5.24 -3.27 14.12
CA SER A 36 -6.30 -4.26 13.99
C SER A 36 -6.65 -4.45 12.52
N LYS A 37 -6.74 -5.69 12.06
CA LYS A 37 -7.23 -6.01 10.70
C LYS A 37 -8.74 -5.80 10.53
N GLY A 38 -9.46 -5.52 11.61
CA GLY A 38 -10.92 -5.49 11.59
C GLY A 38 -11.50 -6.85 11.22
N ARG A 39 -12.58 -6.85 10.43
CA ARG A 39 -13.30 -8.06 10.05
C ARG A 39 -12.49 -8.91 9.06
N ASP A 40 -12.30 -8.37 7.86
CA ASP A 40 -11.78 -9.13 6.72
C ASP A 40 -10.31 -8.81 6.39
N GLY A 41 -9.78 -7.68 6.86
CA GLY A 41 -8.38 -7.32 6.64
C GLY A 41 -8.05 -6.76 5.26
N TYR A 42 -9.05 -6.28 4.50
CA TYR A 42 -8.87 -5.58 3.22
C TYR A 42 -8.16 -4.24 3.42
N MET A 43 -6.84 -4.29 3.47
CA MET A 43 -5.96 -3.15 3.74
C MET A 43 -4.90 -3.08 2.65
N GLY A 44 -4.75 -1.92 2.02
CA GLY A 44 -3.67 -1.65 1.07
C GLY A 44 -2.71 -0.60 1.61
N ILE A 45 -1.41 -0.84 1.47
CA ILE A 45 -0.34 0.12 1.80
C ILE A 45 0.43 0.43 0.53
N GLY A 46 0.74 1.70 0.27
CA GLY A 46 1.57 2.08 -0.86
C GLY A 46 1.53 3.56 -1.20
N LEU A 47 1.53 3.85 -2.50
CA LEU A 47 1.77 5.17 -3.07
C LEU A 47 0.63 5.56 -4.01
N SER A 48 0.40 6.86 -4.15
CA SER A 48 -0.50 7.39 -5.17
C SER A 48 -0.10 8.81 -5.52
N ALA A 49 -0.24 9.17 -6.79
CA ALA A 49 -0.11 10.56 -7.22
C ALA A 49 -1.20 11.45 -6.61
N ASN A 50 -0.97 12.77 -6.63
CA ASN A 50 -2.00 13.73 -6.24
C ASN A 50 -3.22 13.63 -7.19
N GLY A 51 -4.43 13.86 -6.66
CA GLY A 51 -5.67 13.80 -7.45
C GLY A 51 -6.24 12.39 -7.71
N VAL A 52 -5.49 11.32 -7.46
CA VAL A 52 -6.03 9.93 -7.50
C VAL A 52 -7.25 9.80 -6.58
N ASN A 53 -8.28 9.09 -7.06
CA ASN A 53 -9.53 8.82 -6.34
C ASN A 53 -9.26 8.05 -5.03
N LEU A 54 -9.79 8.56 -3.92
CA LEU A 54 -9.61 8.02 -2.58
C LEU A 54 -10.71 7.06 -2.13
N SER A 55 -11.71 6.77 -2.96
CA SER A 55 -12.75 5.75 -2.70
C SER A 55 -12.33 4.35 -3.15
N ARG A 56 -11.02 4.08 -3.19
CA ARG A 56 -10.38 2.87 -3.76
C ARG A 56 -9.12 2.54 -2.97
N LEU A 57 -8.77 1.26 -2.85
CA LEU A 57 -7.52 0.87 -2.20
C LEU A 57 -6.29 1.25 -3.06
N PRO A 58 -5.13 1.52 -2.45
CA PRO A 58 -3.90 1.80 -3.16
C PRO A 58 -3.58 0.73 -4.22
N GLY A 59 -3.17 1.13 -5.42
CA GLY A 59 -2.87 0.24 -6.53
C GLY A 59 -3.99 0.01 -7.54
N TRP A 60 -5.26 0.23 -7.18
CA TRP A 60 -6.39 -0.04 -8.07
C TRP A 60 -6.61 1.00 -9.17
N GLU A 61 -6.18 2.23 -8.93
CA GLU A 61 -6.35 3.35 -9.87
C GLU A 61 -5.05 3.68 -10.60
N LYS A 62 -5.14 4.31 -11.78
CA LYS A 62 -3.96 4.80 -12.51
C LYS A 62 -3.11 5.70 -11.61
N GLN A 63 -1.78 5.54 -11.70
CA GLN A 63 -0.80 6.26 -10.87
C GLN A 63 -0.94 5.97 -9.36
N SER A 64 -1.48 4.80 -9.02
CA SER A 64 -1.56 4.25 -7.67
C SER A 64 -0.87 2.89 -7.63
N TYR A 65 -0.21 2.59 -6.52
CA TYR A 65 0.56 1.36 -6.30
C TYR A 65 0.33 0.88 -4.87
N GLY A 66 0.09 -0.41 -4.68
CA GLY A 66 -0.24 -0.94 -3.35
C GLY A 66 0.13 -2.40 -3.15
N TYR A 67 0.33 -2.77 -1.90
CA TYR A 67 0.49 -4.13 -1.39
C TYR A 67 -0.64 -4.42 -0.41
N HIS A 68 -1.40 -5.48 -0.66
CA HIS A 68 -2.66 -5.77 0.03
C HIS A 68 -2.50 -6.92 1.04
N GLY A 69 -3.15 -6.77 2.20
CA GLY A 69 -2.93 -7.64 3.36
C GLY A 69 -3.70 -8.94 3.32
N ASP A 70 -4.85 -8.97 2.65
CA ASP A 70 -5.74 -10.12 2.57
C ASP A 70 -5.24 -11.22 1.63
N ASP A 71 -4.57 -10.84 0.54
CA ASP A 71 -4.09 -11.77 -0.49
C ASP A 71 -2.56 -11.77 -0.67
N GLY A 72 -1.85 -10.79 -0.12
CA GLY A 72 -0.41 -10.65 -0.28
C GLY A 72 0.00 -10.15 -1.68
N ASN A 73 -0.94 -9.67 -2.49
CA ASN A 73 -0.68 -9.25 -3.86
C ASN A 73 -0.20 -7.79 -3.94
N SER A 74 0.57 -7.51 -4.98
CA SER A 74 0.88 -6.15 -5.42
C SER A 74 -0.09 -5.72 -6.52
N PHE A 75 -0.56 -4.48 -6.44
CA PHE A 75 -1.44 -3.82 -7.41
C PHE A 75 -0.73 -2.59 -7.95
N SER A 76 -0.56 -2.50 -9.27
CA SER A 76 0.18 -1.43 -9.94
C SER A 76 -0.70 -0.82 -11.04
N SER A 77 -1.40 0.28 -10.71
CA SER A 77 -2.30 0.97 -11.63
C SER A 77 -3.35 0.05 -12.29
N SER A 78 -3.84 -0.93 -11.54
CA SER A 78 -4.75 -1.97 -12.01
C SER A 78 -5.54 -2.59 -10.86
N GLY A 79 -6.82 -2.89 -11.10
CA GLY A 79 -7.65 -3.68 -10.18
C GLY A 79 -7.27 -5.16 -10.11
N THR A 80 -6.38 -5.63 -10.99
CA THR A 80 -5.89 -7.01 -11.00
C THR A 80 -4.55 -7.10 -10.28
N GLY A 81 -4.54 -7.78 -9.14
CA GLY A 81 -3.34 -8.02 -8.34
C GLY A 81 -2.42 -9.07 -8.94
N LYS A 82 -1.15 -9.03 -8.53
CA LYS A 82 -0.15 -10.06 -8.85
C LYS A 82 0.49 -10.58 -7.56
N PRO A 83 0.77 -11.89 -7.46
CA PRO A 83 1.52 -12.45 -6.33
C PRO A 83 2.79 -11.67 -6.04
N TYR A 84 3.01 -11.34 -4.77
CA TYR A 84 4.16 -10.53 -4.37
C TYR A 84 4.79 -10.99 -3.05
N GLY A 85 4.02 -11.01 -1.98
CA GLY A 85 4.51 -11.30 -0.64
C GLY A 85 3.50 -12.14 0.15
N PRO A 86 3.80 -12.43 1.43
CA PRO A 86 2.83 -13.05 2.32
C PRO A 86 1.63 -12.11 2.56
N THR A 87 0.57 -12.63 3.15
CA THR A 87 -0.49 -11.78 3.73
C THR A 87 0.03 -11.03 4.96
N PHE A 88 -0.70 -10.02 5.43
CA PHE A 88 -0.40 -9.32 6.68
C PHE A 88 -1.66 -8.97 7.48
N THR A 89 -1.52 -8.93 8.81
CA THR A 89 -2.65 -8.86 9.74
C THR A 89 -2.31 -8.07 11.01
N THR A 90 -3.24 -8.03 11.97
CA THR A 90 -3.06 -7.44 13.30
C THR A 90 -1.71 -7.81 13.89
N GLY A 91 -0.94 -6.81 14.31
CA GLY A 91 0.37 -6.99 14.92
C GLY A 91 1.53 -6.90 13.92
N ASP A 92 1.29 -7.01 12.61
CA ASP A 92 2.36 -6.83 11.62
C ASP A 92 2.75 -5.35 11.45
N VAL A 93 4.02 -5.12 11.12
CA VAL A 93 4.56 -3.85 10.64
C VAL A 93 4.91 -4.00 9.17
N ILE A 94 4.34 -3.16 8.32
CA ILE A 94 4.60 -3.16 6.88
C ILE A 94 5.32 -1.88 6.51
N GLY A 95 6.53 -2.02 5.97
CA GLY A 95 7.30 -0.90 5.43
C GLY A 95 7.08 -0.75 3.94
N CYS A 96 7.21 0.48 3.46
CA CYS A 96 7.21 0.83 2.05
C CYS A 96 8.42 1.74 1.77
N GLY A 97 9.35 1.24 0.95
CA GLY A 97 10.51 1.97 0.49
C GLY A 97 10.33 2.44 -0.95
N VAL A 98 10.73 3.67 -1.24
CA VAL A 98 10.65 4.32 -2.55
C VAL A 98 12.03 4.81 -2.94
N ASN A 99 12.61 4.18 -3.96
CA ASN A 99 13.88 4.56 -4.54
C ASN A 99 13.63 5.47 -5.76
N MET A 100 13.90 6.75 -5.59
CA MET A 100 13.73 7.78 -6.62
C MET A 100 14.86 7.76 -7.66
N ILE A 101 15.95 7.03 -7.40
CA ILE A 101 17.10 6.93 -8.32
C ILE A 101 16.77 5.98 -9.48
N ASP A 102 16.23 4.79 -9.17
CA ASP A 102 15.88 3.78 -10.17
C ASP A 102 14.37 3.68 -10.43
N ASN A 103 13.59 4.57 -9.81
CA ASN A 103 12.13 4.61 -9.86
C ASN A 103 11.50 3.27 -9.47
N THR A 104 11.95 2.70 -8.35
CA THR A 104 11.38 1.46 -7.81
C THR A 104 10.82 1.60 -6.41
N ALA A 105 9.88 0.73 -6.07
CA ALA A 105 9.38 0.57 -4.71
C ALA A 105 9.61 -0.87 -4.22
N PHE A 106 9.73 -1.03 -2.90
CA PHE A 106 9.76 -2.33 -2.24
C PHE A 106 8.99 -2.26 -0.93
N TYR A 107 8.59 -3.42 -0.42
CA TYR A 107 7.97 -3.52 0.89
C TYR A 107 8.82 -4.33 1.86
N THR A 108 8.59 -4.12 3.15
CA THR A 108 9.12 -4.96 4.23
C THR A 108 7.96 -5.47 5.06
N LYS A 109 8.16 -6.61 5.73
CA LYS A 109 7.27 -7.11 6.77
C LYS A 109 8.10 -7.43 8.00
N ASN A 110 7.77 -6.78 9.13
CA ASN A 110 8.45 -6.98 10.42
C ASN A 110 9.98 -6.86 10.29
N GLY A 111 10.44 -5.82 9.58
CA GLY A 111 11.87 -5.55 9.35
C GLY A 111 12.53 -6.37 8.23
N VAL A 112 11.84 -7.33 7.62
CA VAL A 112 12.39 -8.18 6.55
C VAL A 112 11.90 -7.71 5.18
N LYS A 113 12.83 -7.41 4.26
CA LYS A 113 12.51 -6.99 2.89
C LYS A 113 11.81 -8.11 2.10
N LEU A 114 10.76 -7.74 1.38
CA LEU A 114 9.95 -8.64 0.55
C LEU A 114 10.32 -8.55 -0.93
N GLY A 115 10.50 -9.71 -1.55
CA GLY A 115 10.67 -9.86 -3.00
C GLY A 115 11.81 -9.02 -3.61
N LYS A 116 11.76 -8.85 -4.93
CA LYS A 116 12.62 -7.93 -5.68
C LYS A 116 11.93 -6.57 -5.86
N ASN A 117 12.71 -5.52 -6.08
CA ASN A 117 12.21 -4.15 -6.32
C ASN A 117 11.17 -4.13 -7.47
N LYS A 118 10.13 -3.30 -7.32
CA LYS A 118 9.03 -3.11 -8.30
C LYS A 118 9.22 -1.79 -9.05
N LYS A 119 9.13 -1.80 -10.37
CA LYS A 119 8.98 -0.59 -11.19
C LYS A 119 7.52 -0.18 -11.30
#